data_AF-A0A7V3RY74-F1
#
_entry.id   AF-A0A7V3RY74-F1
#
_cell.length_a   1.000
_cell.length_b   1.000
_cell.length_c   1.000
_cell.angle_alpha   90.00
_cell.angle_beta   90.00
_cell.angle_gamma   90.00
#
_symmetry.space_group_name_H-M   'P 1'
#
loop_
_entity.id
_entity.type
_entity.pdbx_description
1 polymer ?
#
loop_
_entity_poly.entity_id
_entity_poly.type
_entity_poly.pdbx_seq_one_letter_code
_entity_poly.pdbx_strand_id
1 'polypeptide(L)'
;FPAKMRTVLAYLDEPVFITDPRGVVVYLNPRAEQDFGFELKLAAGRSLNEILPAGIASGLFQGLERLKKAAKSLHLSAEEESRRYQAHFNPIMQGQKLTGVVISLRPESDHQAIARLNQSLFNNLLDEIYKPINQLTMLFSREFEERNSGEPIYEKSQELVKQTIAALNNLIDVSPVLVGEIRLARSQFQPSLLLKLARRSFHSRAEAKKIHLLRLEHKDLPEVIGDQAKLNRILVIFLDHMMDLAVPGEIVALGAELSLGQNPVLSYSVTTTGVAKNEKDFYCLTGELSEEYSMACAEDKLKERNLVIASRLLLAMKGQAQIAAVENVGTTISFSVPVIIAEQKSEEAEI
;
A
#
# COMPACT_ATOMS: atom_id res chain seq x y z
N PHE A 1 4.44 19.31 37.85
CA PHE A 1 3.81 18.03 37.44
C PHE A 1 3.90 17.05 38.62
N PRO A 2 2.78 16.52 39.15
CA PRO A 2 2.79 15.68 40.36
C PRO A 2 3.55 14.35 40.16
N ALA A 3 4.31 13.91 41.17
CA ALA A 3 5.14 12.70 41.10
C ALA A 3 4.32 11.44 40.77
N LYS A 4 3.15 11.26 41.39
CA LYS A 4 2.26 10.10 41.16
C LYS A 4 1.80 9.97 39.70
N MET A 5 1.53 11.09 39.03
CA MET A 5 1.06 11.08 37.64
C MET A 5 2.19 10.75 36.66
N ARG A 6 3.42 11.20 36.95
CA ARG A 6 4.62 10.79 36.20
C ARG A 6 4.85 9.28 36.30
N THR A 7 4.64 8.70 37.48
CA THR A 7 4.78 7.25 37.67
C THR A 7 3.80 6.48 36.79
N VAL A 8 2.51 6.86 36.76
CA VAL A 8 1.51 6.17 35.93
C VAL A 8 1.85 6.27 34.44
N LEU A 9 2.21 7.46 33.96
CA LEU A 9 2.56 7.67 32.54
C LEU A 9 3.85 6.94 32.13
N ALA A 10 4.76 6.71 33.08
CA ALA A 10 6.01 6.00 32.82
C ALA A 10 5.82 4.49 32.57
N TYR A 11 4.70 3.90 33.01
CA TYR A 11 4.36 2.49 32.76
C TYR A 11 3.50 2.27 31.52
N LEU A 12 3.17 3.32 30.76
CA LEU A 12 2.44 3.16 29.51
C LEU A 12 3.40 2.70 28.40
N ASP A 13 2.98 1.65 27.68
CA ASP A 13 3.72 1.08 26.55
C ASP A 13 3.59 1.88 25.24
N GLU A 14 2.90 3.02 25.26
CA GLU A 14 2.77 3.95 24.13
C GLU A 14 3.52 5.26 24.41
N PRO A 15 4.16 5.88 23.40
CA PRO A 15 4.70 7.23 23.51
C PRO A 15 3.63 8.24 23.91
N VAL A 16 3.88 8.97 25.00
CA VAL A 16 3.00 10.03 25.49
C VAL A 16 3.78 11.33 25.61
N PHE A 17 3.22 12.39 25.04
CA PHE A 17 3.68 13.77 25.15
C PHE A 17 2.62 14.61 25.85
N ILE A 18 3.05 15.55 26.66
CA ILE A 18 2.19 16.57 27.25
C ILE A 18 2.75 17.91 26.84
N THR A 19 1.93 18.71 26.19
CA THR A 19 2.34 20.01 25.66
C THR A 19 1.47 21.14 26.17
N ASP A 20 1.96 22.36 26.04
CA ASP A 20 1.11 23.55 26.05
C ASP A 20 0.25 23.60 24.74
N PRO A 21 -0.74 24.49 24.64
CA PRO A 21 -1.58 24.63 23.43
C PRO A 21 -0.81 25.08 22.17
N ARG A 22 0.45 25.50 22.30
CA ARG A 22 1.33 25.90 21.19
C ARG A 22 2.26 24.76 20.76
N GLY A 23 2.17 23.58 21.37
CA GLY A 23 3.03 22.44 21.03
C GLY A 23 4.40 22.49 21.69
N VAL A 24 4.57 23.27 22.77
CA VAL A 24 5.79 23.25 23.58
C VAL A 24 5.69 22.12 24.60
N VAL A 25 6.68 21.25 24.63
CA VAL A 25 6.67 20.03 25.47
C VAL A 25 6.90 20.37 26.94
N VAL A 26 5.99 19.88 27.78
CA VAL A 26 6.04 19.95 29.25
C VAL A 26 6.55 18.64 29.83
N TYR A 27 6.19 17.51 29.21
CA TYR A 27 6.58 16.18 29.62
C TYR A 27 6.51 15.20 28.44
N LEU A 28 7.35 14.18 28.48
CA LEU A 28 7.23 12.97 27.67
C LEU A 28 7.55 11.74 28.52
N ASN A 29 6.98 10.59 28.20
CA ASN A 29 7.23 9.36 28.95
C ASN A 29 8.49 8.61 28.44
N PRO A 30 9.05 7.65 29.21
CA PRO A 30 10.23 6.89 28.79
C PRO A 30 10.03 6.13 27.48
N ARG A 31 8.79 5.73 27.17
CA ARG A 31 8.48 5.11 25.88
C ARG A 31 8.70 6.08 24.71
N ALA A 32 8.32 7.35 24.86
CA ALA A 32 8.62 8.39 23.88
C ALA A 32 10.13 8.68 23.76
N GLU A 33 10.89 8.59 24.85
CA GLU A 33 12.36 8.70 24.80
C GLU A 33 12.96 7.58 23.94
N GLN A 34 12.50 6.34 24.13
CA GLN A 34 12.97 5.18 23.39
C GLN A 34 12.61 5.24 21.90
N ASP A 35 11.37 5.60 21.59
CA ASP A 35 10.86 5.54 20.21
C ASP A 35 11.38 6.71 19.34
N PHE A 36 11.69 7.86 19.93
CA PHE A 36 12.13 9.06 19.20
C PHE A 36 13.55 9.55 19.54
N GLY A 37 14.23 8.92 20.50
CA GLY A 37 15.64 9.19 20.82
C GLY A 37 15.92 10.51 21.55
N PHE A 38 14.91 11.13 22.17
CA PHE A 38 15.04 12.41 22.88
C PHE A 38 14.81 12.27 24.38
N GLU A 39 15.81 12.61 25.20
CA GLU A 39 15.67 12.61 26.66
C GLU A 39 14.73 13.71 27.18
N LEU A 40 13.91 13.36 28.18
CA LEU A 40 12.95 14.22 28.87
C LEU A 40 13.58 15.52 29.38
N LYS A 41 14.81 15.44 29.92
CA LYS A 41 15.54 16.61 30.45
C LYS A 41 15.82 17.66 29.37
N LEU A 42 16.00 17.23 28.13
CA LEU A 42 16.31 18.10 26.99
C LEU A 42 15.05 18.53 26.22
N ALA A 43 13.98 17.72 26.29
CA ALA A 43 12.73 17.98 25.59
C ALA A 43 11.84 19.01 26.27
N ALA A 44 11.88 19.12 27.61
CA ALA A 44 11.05 20.09 28.33
C ALA A 44 11.38 21.54 27.90
N GLY A 45 10.36 22.27 27.43
CA GLY A 45 10.48 23.64 26.92
C GLY A 45 10.78 23.77 25.43
N ARG A 46 10.99 22.66 24.70
CA ARG A 46 11.18 22.66 23.25
C ARG A 46 9.88 22.44 22.49
N SER A 47 9.86 22.87 21.22
CA SER A 47 8.76 22.60 20.31
C SER A 47 8.74 21.13 19.87
N LEU A 48 7.54 20.57 19.61
CA LEU A 48 7.39 19.24 18.98
C LEU A 48 8.20 19.11 17.68
N ASN A 49 8.33 20.19 16.88
CA ASN A 49 9.11 20.17 15.64
C ASN A 49 10.62 19.95 15.84
N GLU A 50 11.14 20.20 17.04
CA GLU A 50 12.57 20.03 17.33
C GLU A 50 12.90 18.64 17.85
N ILE A 51 11.89 17.92 18.36
CA ILE A 51 12.07 16.63 19.04
C ILE A 51 11.45 15.46 18.29
N LEU A 52 10.60 15.73 17.29
CA LEU A 52 9.95 14.72 16.47
C LEU A 52 10.35 14.89 15.00
N PRO A 53 10.32 13.78 14.25
CA PRO A 53 10.43 13.82 12.79
C PRO A 53 9.39 14.74 12.14
N ALA A 54 9.72 15.30 10.98
CA ALA A 54 9.00 16.45 10.41
C ALA A 54 7.55 16.12 10.03
N GLY A 55 7.30 14.95 9.46
CA GLY A 55 5.96 14.47 9.10
C GLY A 55 5.10 14.19 10.33
N ILE A 56 5.66 13.60 11.39
CA ILE A 56 4.93 13.42 12.65
C ILE A 56 4.59 14.76 13.28
N ALA A 57 5.58 15.65 13.39
CA ALA A 57 5.39 16.95 14.01
C ALA A 57 4.33 17.78 13.28
N SER A 58 4.38 17.80 11.94
CA SER A 58 3.38 18.45 11.09
C SER A 58 1.94 17.94 11.36
N GLY A 59 1.77 16.61 11.40
CA GLY A 59 0.48 15.98 11.74
C GLY A 59 -0.01 16.37 13.14
N LEU A 60 0.90 16.42 14.12
CA LEU A 60 0.57 16.84 15.48
C LEU A 60 0.11 18.29 15.57
N PHE A 61 0.79 19.21 14.87
CA PHE A 61 0.40 20.62 14.83
C PHE A 61 -0.98 20.83 14.19
N GLN A 62 -1.29 20.07 13.12
CA GLN A 62 -2.64 20.09 12.53
C GLN A 62 -3.71 19.66 13.55
N GLY A 63 -3.39 18.68 14.40
CA GLY A 63 -4.25 18.24 15.50
C GLY A 63 -4.47 19.30 16.56
N LEU A 64 -3.40 19.94 17.03
CA LEU A 64 -3.48 21.03 17.99
C LEU A 64 -4.37 22.19 17.49
N GLU A 65 -4.26 22.55 16.21
CA GLU A 65 -5.11 23.60 15.61
C GLU A 65 -6.60 23.20 15.54
N ARG A 66 -6.90 21.94 15.23
CA ARG A 66 -8.28 21.43 15.26
C ARG A 66 -8.83 21.38 16.69
N LEU A 67 -7.99 20.99 17.66
CA LEU A 67 -8.37 20.91 19.07
C LEU A 67 -8.74 22.28 19.65
N LYS A 68 -8.00 23.34 19.29
CA LYS A 68 -8.30 24.73 19.69
C LYS A 68 -9.70 25.17 19.28
N LYS A 69 -10.21 24.65 18.16
CA LYS A 69 -11.54 24.99 17.64
C LYS A 69 -12.66 24.14 18.26
N ALA A 70 -12.40 22.85 18.48
CA ALA A 70 -13.44 21.89 18.89
C ALA A 70 -13.50 21.63 20.40
N ALA A 71 -12.40 21.85 21.14
CA ALA A 71 -12.25 21.58 22.58
C ALA A 71 -12.66 20.16 23.04
N LYS A 72 -12.61 19.18 22.13
CA LYS A 72 -12.91 17.76 22.37
C LYS A 72 -11.71 16.90 21.99
N SER A 73 -11.68 15.67 22.49
CA SER A 73 -10.66 14.70 22.08
C SER A 73 -10.72 14.46 20.56
N LEU A 74 -9.56 14.23 19.97
CA LEU A 74 -9.40 14.08 18.52
C LEU A 74 -8.45 12.91 18.24
N HIS A 75 -8.71 12.21 17.14
CA HIS A 75 -7.82 11.20 16.58
C HIS A 75 -7.34 11.68 15.20
N LEU A 76 -6.03 11.64 14.95
CA LEU A 76 -5.45 11.94 13.64
C LEU A 76 -4.35 10.95 13.30
N SER A 77 -4.10 10.77 12.01
CA SER A 77 -2.93 10.06 11.52
C SER A 77 -1.75 11.04 11.36
N ALA A 78 -0.58 10.59 11.80
CA ALA A 78 0.70 11.24 11.57
C ALA A 78 1.61 10.23 10.84
N GLU A 79 2.45 10.68 9.91
CA GLU A 79 3.22 9.79 9.02
C GLU A 79 4.67 10.28 8.87
N GLU A 80 5.62 9.35 8.90
CA GLU A 80 7.06 9.60 8.66
C GLU A 80 7.68 8.42 7.96
N GLU A 81 8.43 8.62 6.86
CA GLU A 81 9.28 7.60 6.22
C GLU A 81 8.62 6.19 6.16
N SER A 82 7.34 6.13 5.75
CA SER A 82 6.51 4.91 5.66
C SER A 82 5.99 4.29 6.97
N ARG A 83 6.22 4.92 8.14
CA ARG A 83 5.59 4.57 9.42
C ARG A 83 4.46 5.53 9.75
N ARG A 84 3.26 4.99 9.94
CA ARG A 84 2.09 5.74 10.42
C ARG A 84 1.86 5.56 11.91
N TYR A 85 1.45 6.66 12.53
CA TYR A 85 1.06 6.73 13.94
C TYR A 85 -0.36 7.27 14.03
N GLN A 86 -1.19 6.63 14.87
CA GLN A 86 -2.41 7.23 15.36
C GLN A 86 -2.10 8.13 16.55
N ALA A 87 -2.33 9.42 16.37
CA ALA A 87 -2.21 10.45 17.40
C ALA A 87 -3.56 10.67 18.07
N HIS A 88 -3.62 10.47 19.38
CA HIS A 88 -4.79 10.71 20.21
C HIS A 88 -4.56 11.96 21.05
N PHE A 89 -5.38 12.99 20.85
CA PHE A 89 -5.28 14.27 21.56
C PHE A 89 -6.35 14.33 22.63
N ASN A 90 -5.94 14.47 23.88
CA ASN A 90 -6.82 14.66 25.03
C ASN A 90 -6.55 16.05 25.63
N PRO A 91 -7.47 17.02 25.45
CA PRO A 91 -7.27 18.37 25.98
C PRO A 91 -7.24 18.38 27.51
N ILE A 92 -6.30 19.13 28.09
CA ILE A 92 -6.29 19.46 29.51
C ILE A 92 -6.98 20.82 29.66
N MET A 93 -8.13 20.80 30.32
CA MET A 93 -8.98 21.99 30.52
C MET A 93 -8.88 22.47 31.97
N GLN A 94 -8.76 23.77 32.16
CA GLN A 94 -8.96 24.43 33.46
C GLN A 94 -10.14 25.40 33.33
N GLY A 95 -11.31 24.98 33.81
CA GLY A 95 -12.57 25.64 33.46
C GLY A 95 -12.86 25.51 31.96
N GLN A 96 -13.09 26.62 31.26
CA GLN A 96 -13.29 26.65 29.80
C GLN A 96 -12.00 26.90 29.00
N LYS A 97 -10.85 27.06 29.67
CA LYS A 97 -9.59 27.39 29.01
C LYS A 97 -8.75 26.13 28.79
N LEU A 98 -8.31 25.93 27.55
CA LEU A 98 -7.33 24.90 27.17
C LEU A 98 -5.96 25.30 27.75
N THR A 99 -5.45 24.52 28.70
CA THR A 99 -4.16 24.79 29.36
C THR A 99 -3.04 23.88 28.88
N GLY A 100 -3.38 22.74 28.28
CA GLY A 100 -2.42 21.83 27.67
C GLY A 100 -3.10 20.72 26.91
N VAL A 101 -2.32 19.82 26.35
CA VAL A 101 -2.81 18.67 25.57
C VAL A 101 -1.96 17.46 25.93
N VAL A 102 -2.61 16.34 26.23
CA VAL A 102 -1.96 15.02 26.28
C VAL A 102 -2.09 14.43 24.89
N ILE A 103 -0.97 14.06 24.29
CA ILE A 103 -0.87 13.44 22.98
C ILE A 103 -0.28 12.06 23.20
N SER A 104 -1.01 11.00 22.88
CA SER A 104 -0.41 9.67 22.73
C SER A 104 -0.25 9.33 21.26
N LEU A 105 0.90 8.75 20.91
CA LEU A 105 1.21 8.26 19.58
C LEU A 105 1.23 6.74 19.63
N ARG A 106 0.35 6.09 18.88
CA ARG A 106 0.36 4.64 18.73
C ARG A 106 0.80 4.28 17.31
N PRO A 107 1.90 3.53 17.13
CA PRO A 107 2.24 3.02 15.81
C PRO A 107 1.07 2.18 15.28
N GLU A 108 0.67 2.46 14.05
CA GLU A 108 -0.36 1.67 13.39
C GLU A 108 0.19 0.25 13.15
N SER A 109 -0.53 -0.77 13.62
CA SER A 109 -0.14 -2.16 13.32
C SER A 109 -0.36 -2.46 11.84
N ASP A 110 0.41 -3.40 11.27
CA ASP A 110 0.25 -3.84 9.87
C ASP A 110 -1.22 -4.19 9.54
N HIS A 111 -1.93 -4.83 10.47
CA HIS A 111 -3.32 -5.22 10.29
C HIS A 111 -4.26 -4.00 10.21
N GLN A 112 -4.02 -2.96 11.01
CA GLN A 112 -4.80 -1.73 10.97
C GLN A 112 -4.47 -0.92 9.71
N ALA A 113 -3.21 -0.86 9.30
CA ALA A 113 -2.79 -0.23 8.05
C ALA A 113 -3.48 -0.90 6.85
N ILE A 114 -3.48 -2.25 6.80
CA ILE A 114 -4.21 -3.02 5.79
C ILE A 114 -5.70 -2.68 5.82
N ALA A 115 -6.35 -2.69 6.99
CA ALA A 115 -7.78 -2.44 7.12
C ALA A 115 -8.18 -1.04 6.64
N ARG A 116 -7.43 0.01 7.02
CA ARG A 116 -7.67 1.39 6.59
C ARG A 116 -7.53 1.53 5.09
N LEU A 117 -6.46 0.96 4.54
CA LEU A 117 -6.18 1.02 3.13
C LEU A 117 -7.22 0.25 2.30
N ASN A 118 -7.65 -0.90 2.79
CA ASN A 118 -8.77 -1.66 2.20
C ASN A 118 -10.06 -0.83 2.22
N GLN A 119 -10.36 -0.16 3.32
CA GLN A 119 -11.53 0.71 3.41
C GLN A 119 -11.46 1.87 2.41
N SER A 120 -10.29 2.51 2.26
CA SER A 120 -10.09 3.57 1.27
C SER A 120 -10.26 3.07 -0.16
N LEU A 121 -9.69 1.91 -0.50
CA LEU A 121 -9.83 1.32 -1.83
C LEU A 121 -11.29 0.91 -2.11
N PHE A 122 -11.98 0.34 -1.12
CA PHE A 122 -13.39 -0.03 -1.22
C PHE A 122 -14.28 1.19 -1.50
N ASN A 123 -14.06 2.29 -0.77
CA ASN A 123 -14.80 3.53 -0.99
C ASN A 123 -14.57 4.08 -2.41
N ASN A 124 -13.32 4.09 -2.88
CA ASN A 124 -13.00 4.55 -4.25
C ASN A 124 -13.70 3.71 -5.32
N LEU A 125 -13.75 2.38 -5.16
CA LEU A 125 -14.42 1.48 -6.11
C LEU A 125 -15.95 1.60 -6.05
N LEU A 126 -16.51 1.81 -4.85
CA LEU A 126 -17.94 2.11 -4.71
C LEU A 126 -18.31 3.40 -5.43
N ASP A 127 -17.48 4.44 -5.33
CA ASP A 127 -17.70 5.70 -6.06
C ASP A 127 -17.69 5.48 -7.58
N GLU A 128 -16.87 4.56 -8.10
CA GLU A 128 -16.88 4.19 -9.52
C GLU A 128 -18.16 3.47 -9.95
N ILE A 129 -18.85 2.77 -9.04
CA ILE A 129 -20.15 2.16 -9.30
C ILE A 129 -21.26 3.21 -9.19
N TYR A 130 -21.21 4.08 -8.18
CA TYR A 130 -22.25 5.09 -7.96
C TYR A 130 -22.30 6.16 -9.05
N LYS A 131 -21.16 6.61 -9.58
CA LYS A 131 -21.10 7.65 -10.62
C LYS A 131 -21.93 7.31 -11.88
N PRO A 132 -21.72 6.18 -12.58
CA PRO A 132 -22.51 5.84 -13.76
C PRO A 132 -23.99 5.57 -13.42
N ILE A 133 -24.29 5.02 -12.24
CA ILE A 133 -25.68 4.85 -11.78
C ILE A 133 -26.37 6.21 -11.61
N ASN A 134 -25.73 7.17 -10.94
CA ASN A 134 -26.29 8.51 -10.76
C ASN A 134 -26.48 9.22 -12.12
N GLN A 135 -25.56 9.01 -13.07
CA GLN A 135 -25.72 9.52 -14.43
C GLN A 135 -26.89 8.87 -15.16
N LEU A 136 -27.10 7.55 -15.01
CA LEU A 136 -28.29 6.87 -15.51
C LEU A 136 -29.57 7.45 -14.91
N THR A 137 -29.62 7.62 -13.58
CA THR A 137 -30.76 8.23 -12.90
C THR A 137 -31.06 9.62 -13.45
N MET A 138 -30.05 10.48 -13.60
CA MET A 138 -30.24 11.82 -14.17
C MET A 138 -30.70 11.80 -15.63
N LEU A 139 -30.17 10.90 -16.46
CA LEU A 139 -30.59 10.75 -17.86
C LEU A 139 -32.08 10.40 -17.95
N PHE A 140 -32.53 9.42 -17.18
CA PHE A 140 -33.95 9.02 -17.16
C PHE A 140 -34.86 10.10 -16.54
N SER A 141 -34.40 10.84 -15.53
CA SER A 141 -35.16 11.96 -14.97
C SER A 141 -35.38 13.09 -15.99
N ARG A 142 -34.36 13.44 -16.80
CA ARG A 142 -34.48 14.46 -17.86
C ARG A 142 -35.41 14.04 -18.99
N GLU A 143 -35.40 12.76 -19.35
CA GLU A 143 -36.26 12.23 -20.40
C GLU A 143 -37.76 12.28 -20.02
N PHE A 144 -38.07 12.08 -18.73
CA PHE A 144 -39.42 12.24 -18.20
C PHE A 144 -39.93 13.69 -18.29
N GLU A 145 -39.03 14.67 -18.31
CA GLU A 145 -39.33 16.10 -18.42
C GLU A 145 -39.40 16.59 -19.88
N GLU A 146 -38.52 16.11 -20.77
CA GLU A 146 -38.30 16.73 -22.09
C GLU A 146 -38.98 16.04 -23.30
N ARG A 147 -39.60 14.84 -23.16
CA ARG A 147 -40.29 14.11 -24.26
C ARG A 147 -39.50 14.05 -25.60
N ASN A 148 -38.18 13.90 -25.54
CA ASN A 148 -37.33 13.81 -26.73
C ASN A 148 -37.10 12.36 -27.18
N SER A 149 -36.76 12.19 -28.46
CA SER A 149 -36.60 10.91 -29.18
C SER A 149 -35.54 9.99 -28.56
N GLY A 150 -35.90 8.72 -28.30
CA GLY A 150 -35.16 7.79 -27.43
C GLY A 150 -33.89 7.09 -27.97
N GLU A 151 -33.50 7.27 -29.25
CA GLU A 151 -32.28 6.62 -29.79
C GLU A 151 -30.96 7.08 -29.12
N PRO A 152 -30.64 8.38 -28.99
CA PRO A 152 -29.42 8.84 -28.32
C PRO A 152 -29.39 8.51 -26.81
N ILE A 153 -30.54 8.29 -26.19
CA ILE A 153 -30.65 7.94 -24.78
C ILE A 153 -30.43 6.44 -24.58
N TYR A 154 -30.93 5.61 -25.48
CA TYR A 154 -30.68 4.17 -25.47
C TYR A 154 -29.18 3.85 -25.59
N GLU A 155 -28.47 4.48 -26.53
CA GLU A 155 -27.03 4.29 -26.67
C GLU A 155 -26.26 4.78 -25.45
N LYS A 156 -26.62 5.96 -24.91
CA LYS A 156 -25.95 6.52 -23.73
C LYS A 156 -26.21 5.69 -22.47
N SER A 157 -27.42 5.18 -22.30
CA SER A 157 -27.77 4.30 -21.19
C SER A 157 -27.08 2.94 -21.30
N GLN A 158 -26.99 2.35 -22.49
CA GLN A 158 -26.20 1.13 -22.71
C GLN A 158 -24.74 1.31 -22.32
N GLU A 159 -24.13 2.43 -22.69
CA GLU A 159 -22.74 2.73 -22.35
C GLU A 159 -22.55 2.84 -20.83
N LEU A 160 -23.43 3.55 -20.12
CA LEU A 160 -23.36 3.67 -18.67
C LEU A 160 -23.63 2.35 -17.94
N VAL A 161 -24.51 1.50 -18.48
CA VAL A 161 -24.73 0.14 -17.96
C VAL A 161 -23.46 -0.70 -18.13
N LYS A 162 -22.80 -0.66 -19.29
CA LYS A 162 -21.52 -1.35 -19.51
C LYS A 162 -20.44 -0.87 -18.54
N GLN A 163 -20.34 0.45 -18.33
CA GLN A 163 -19.42 1.04 -17.36
C GLN A 163 -19.72 0.58 -15.93
N THR A 164 -21.00 0.52 -15.54
CA THR A 164 -21.43 0.03 -14.22
C THR A 164 -21.09 -1.44 -14.03
N ILE A 165 -21.33 -2.29 -15.04
CA ILE A 165 -20.98 -3.71 -15.00
C ILE A 165 -19.47 -3.90 -14.89
N ALA A 166 -18.69 -3.13 -15.64
CA ALA A 166 -17.24 -3.16 -15.54
C ALA A 166 -16.76 -2.77 -14.13
N ALA A 167 -17.30 -1.69 -13.56
CA ALA A 167 -17.01 -1.27 -12.19
C ALA A 167 -17.40 -2.33 -11.14
N LEU A 168 -18.52 -3.03 -11.34
CA LEU A 168 -18.94 -4.14 -10.48
C LEU A 168 -18.00 -5.35 -10.56
N ASN A 169 -17.61 -5.76 -11.76
CA ASN A 169 -16.64 -6.84 -11.96
C ASN A 169 -15.29 -6.48 -11.33
N ASN A 170 -14.88 -5.21 -11.44
CA ASN A 170 -13.70 -4.71 -10.78
C ASN A 170 -13.81 -4.90 -9.25
N LEU A 171 -14.93 -4.51 -8.63
CA LEU A 171 -15.14 -4.69 -7.19
C LEU A 171 -15.05 -6.17 -6.78
N ILE A 172 -15.60 -7.08 -7.59
CA ILE A 172 -15.54 -8.53 -7.34
C ILE A 172 -14.10 -9.05 -7.35
N ASP A 173 -13.28 -8.63 -8.33
CA ASP A 173 -11.89 -9.06 -8.49
C ASP A 173 -10.97 -8.66 -7.31
N VAL A 174 -11.28 -7.52 -6.68
CA VAL A 174 -10.56 -7.00 -5.50
C VAL A 174 -11.25 -7.33 -4.18
N SER A 175 -12.49 -7.84 -4.17
CA SER A 175 -13.24 -8.14 -2.94
C SER A 175 -12.48 -9.05 -1.95
N PRO A 176 -11.75 -10.11 -2.36
CA PRO A 176 -11.02 -10.96 -1.41
C PRO A 176 -9.84 -10.21 -0.76
N VAL A 177 -9.28 -9.22 -1.47
CA VAL A 177 -8.23 -8.34 -0.98
C VAL A 177 -8.81 -7.32 0.01
N LEU A 178 -9.99 -6.76 -0.29
CA LEU A 178 -10.65 -5.69 0.46
C LEU A 178 -11.24 -6.14 1.79
N VAL A 179 -11.85 -7.33 1.86
CA VAL A 179 -12.50 -7.81 3.10
C VAL A 179 -11.48 -8.36 4.11
N GLY A 180 -10.18 -8.36 3.77
CA GLY A 180 -9.13 -8.89 4.65
C GLY A 180 -9.13 -10.42 4.73
N GLU A 181 -9.90 -11.10 3.86
CA GLU A 181 -9.94 -12.55 3.75
C GLU A 181 -8.80 -13.11 2.88
N ILE A 182 -7.66 -12.43 2.80
CA ILE A 182 -6.48 -12.97 2.11
C ILE A 182 -5.94 -14.13 2.94
N ARG A 183 -6.55 -15.31 2.77
CA ARG A 183 -6.06 -16.56 3.32
C ARG A 183 -4.87 -17.00 2.50
N LEU A 184 -3.70 -17.02 3.13
CA LEU A 184 -2.50 -17.57 2.52
C LEU A 184 -2.59 -19.09 2.51
N ALA A 185 -2.49 -19.67 1.32
CA ALA A 185 -2.27 -21.10 1.19
C ALA A 185 -0.79 -21.40 1.44
N ARG A 186 -0.52 -22.55 2.06
CA ARG A 186 0.84 -23.10 2.15
C ARG A 186 0.93 -24.28 1.20
N SER A 187 1.67 -24.11 0.12
CA SER A 187 1.99 -25.16 -0.84
C SER A 187 3.51 -25.23 -1.00
N GLN A 188 4.03 -26.44 -1.13
CA GLN A 188 5.42 -26.67 -1.55
C GLN A 188 5.50 -26.47 -3.07
N PHE A 189 6.45 -25.65 -3.53
CA PHE A 189 6.63 -25.38 -4.95
C PHE A 189 8.09 -25.03 -5.28
N GLN A 190 8.45 -25.25 -6.54
CA GLN A 190 9.73 -24.88 -7.10
C GLN A 190 9.68 -23.41 -7.58
N PRO A 191 10.48 -22.47 -7.02
CA PRO A 191 10.44 -21.05 -7.43
C PRO A 191 10.69 -20.85 -8.92
N SER A 192 11.58 -21.67 -9.48
CA SER A 192 11.98 -21.65 -10.88
C SER A 192 10.80 -21.94 -11.85
N LEU A 193 9.76 -22.65 -11.39
CA LEU A 193 8.56 -22.94 -12.16
C LEU A 193 7.72 -21.69 -12.43
N LEU A 194 7.64 -20.76 -11.47
CA LEU A 194 6.87 -19.52 -11.65
C LEU A 194 7.42 -18.66 -12.77
N LEU A 195 8.76 -18.53 -12.86
CA LEU A 195 9.41 -17.84 -13.97
C LEU A 195 9.09 -18.49 -15.32
N LYS A 196 9.08 -19.82 -15.37
CA LYS A 196 8.76 -20.59 -16.58
C LYS A 196 7.32 -20.36 -17.03
N LEU A 197 6.38 -20.37 -16.09
CA LEU A 197 4.96 -20.12 -16.36
C LEU A 197 4.72 -18.69 -16.84
N ALA A 198 5.27 -17.70 -16.13
CA ALA A 198 5.15 -16.29 -16.52
C ALA A 198 5.71 -16.05 -17.93
N ARG A 199 6.92 -16.56 -18.23
CA ARG A 199 7.52 -16.45 -19.57
C ARG A 199 6.63 -17.06 -20.64
N ARG A 200 6.06 -18.24 -20.39
CA ARG A 200 5.18 -18.92 -21.36
C ARG A 200 3.92 -18.12 -21.64
N SER A 201 3.30 -17.54 -20.61
CA SER A 201 2.06 -16.76 -20.76
C SER A 201 2.24 -15.47 -21.56
N PHE A 202 3.43 -14.86 -21.52
CA PHE A 202 3.71 -13.60 -22.21
C PHE A 202 4.48 -13.75 -23.52
N HIS A 203 4.88 -14.98 -23.89
CA HIS A 203 5.73 -15.22 -25.06
C HIS A 203 5.13 -14.68 -26.36
N SER A 204 3.88 -15.01 -26.68
CA SER A 204 3.23 -14.55 -27.92
C SER A 204 3.04 -13.03 -27.95
N ARG A 205 2.76 -12.39 -26.80
CA ARG A 205 2.65 -10.92 -26.70
C ARG A 205 4.01 -10.26 -26.89
N ALA A 206 5.07 -10.82 -26.31
CA ALA A 206 6.43 -10.33 -26.48
C ALA A 206 6.89 -10.43 -27.94
N GLU A 207 6.61 -11.55 -28.61
CA GLU A 207 6.88 -11.70 -30.05
C GLU A 207 6.11 -10.68 -30.89
N ALA A 208 4.81 -10.50 -30.63
CA ALA A 208 3.99 -9.53 -31.35
C ALA A 208 4.52 -8.08 -31.19
N LYS A 209 5.02 -7.73 -29.99
CA LYS A 209 5.59 -6.41 -29.69
C LYS A 209 7.09 -6.31 -30.05
N LYS A 210 7.70 -7.38 -30.57
CA LYS A 210 9.14 -7.50 -30.87
C LYS A 210 10.04 -7.21 -29.65
N ILE A 211 9.65 -7.71 -28.49
CA ILE A 211 10.39 -7.61 -27.22
C ILE A 211 11.11 -8.93 -26.96
N HIS A 212 12.36 -8.85 -26.50
CA HIS A 212 13.14 -10.01 -26.10
C HIS A 212 12.84 -10.37 -24.64
N LEU A 213 12.04 -11.41 -24.43
CA LEU A 213 11.70 -11.90 -23.10
C LEU A 213 12.72 -12.95 -22.62
N LEU A 214 13.58 -12.55 -21.69
CA LEU A 214 14.66 -13.37 -21.13
C LEU A 214 14.31 -13.87 -19.73
N ARG A 215 14.85 -15.04 -19.40
CA ARG A 215 14.90 -15.56 -18.04
C ARG A 215 16.35 -15.58 -17.61
N LEU A 216 16.68 -14.84 -16.56
CA LEU A 216 17.99 -14.88 -15.94
C LEU A 216 18.05 -16.17 -15.12
N GLU A 217 18.83 -17.12 -15.61
CA GLU A 217 19.04 -18.38 -14.91
C GLU A 217 20.05 -18.15 -13.78
N HIS A 218 19.57 -18.24 -12.55
CA HIS A 218 20.41 -18.49 -11.39
C HIS A 218 20.07 -19.87 -10.82
N LYS A 219 21.11 -20.51 -10.28
CA LYS A 219 21.20 -21.81 -9.59
C LYS A 219 19.84 -22.43 -9.25
N ASP A 220 19.68 -23.73 -9.45
CA ASP A 220 18.49 -24.48 -8.99
C ASP A 220 18.15 -24.12 -7.54
N LEU A 221 17.16 -23.23 -7.39
CA LEU A 221 16.68 -22.80 -6.10
C LEU A 221 16.01 -24.01 -5.44
N PRO A 222 16.19 -24.25 -4.13
CA PRO A 222 15.47 -25.32 -3.47
C PRO A 222 13.96 -25.06 -3.50
N GLU A 223 13.18 -26.12 -3.32
CA GLU A 223 11.74 -25.99 -3.12
C GLU A 223 11.44 -25.19 -1.84
N VAL A 224 10.37 -24.42 -1.89
CA VAL A 224 9.94 -23.58 -0.77
C VAL A 224 8.46 -23.80 -0.48
N ILE A 225 8.06 -23.52 0.75
CA ILE A 225 6.68 -23.53 1.21
C ILE A 225 6.19 -22.09 1.29
N GLY A 226 5.14 -21.79 0.54
CA GLY A 226 4.51 -20.47 0.47
C GLY A 226 3.23 -20.50 -0.37
N ASP A 227 2.69 -19.33 -0.71
CA ASP A 227 1.49 -19.22 -1.54
C ASP A 227 1.88 -19.05 -3.03
N GLN A 228 2.03 -20.18 -3.73
CA GLN A 228 2.45 -20.19 -5.14
C GLN A 228 1.53 -19.35 -6.03
N ALA A 229 0.21 -19.43 -5.81
CA ALA A 229 -0.77 -18.77 -6.66
C ALA A 229 -0.71 -17.25 -6.53
N LYS A 230 -0.58 -16.73 -5.29
CA LYS A 230 -0.46 -15.29 -5.04
C LYS A 230 0.87 -14.74 -5.54
N LEU A 231 1.97 -15.47 -5.38
CA LEU A 231 3.28 -15.08 -5.94
C LEU A 231 3.26 -15.02 -7.46
N ASN A 232 2.64 -16.00 -8.10
CA ASN A 232 2.43 -15.98 -9.55
C ASN A 232 1.59 -14.77 -9.99
N ARG A 233 0.54 -14.42 -9.24
CA ARG A 233 -0.29 -13.24 -9.53
C ARG A 233 0.52 -11.95 -9.46
N ILE A 234 1.33 -11.77 -8.41
CA ILE A 234 2.21 -10.59 -8.28
C ILE A 234 3.19 -10.53 -9.46
N LEU A 235 3.85 -11.65 -9.78
CA LEU A 235 4.81 -11.73 -10.88
C LEU A 235 4.16 -11.39 -12.23
N VAL A 236 2.95 -11.89 -12.50
CA VAL A 236 2.19 -11.60 -13.72
C VAL A 236 1.82 -10.12 -13.81
N ILE A 237 1.38 -9.51 -12.69
CA ILE A 237 1.05 -8.08 -12.65
C ILE A 237 2.29 -7.23 -12.99
N PHE A 238 3.44 -7.55 -12.40
CA PHE A 238 4.68 -6.82 -12.65
C PHE A 238 5.18 -7.05 -14.07
N LEU A 239 5.12 -8.28 -14.58
CA LEU A 239 5.50 -8.57 -15.96
C LEU A 239 4.60 -7.85 -16.96
N ASP A 240 3.29 -7.83 -16.74
CA ASP A 240 2.33 -7.09 -17.58
C ASP A 240 2.68 -5.61 -17.66
N HIS A 241 2.93 -5.00 -16.50
CA HIS A 241 3.34 -3.60 -16.39
C HIS A 241 4.65 -3.33 -17.14
N MET A 242 5.67 -4.17 -16.95
CA MET A 242 6.97 -4.00 -17.63
C MET A 242 6.86 -4.24 -19.15
N MET A 243 6.00 -5.15 -19.58
CA MET A 243 5.73 -5.40 -21.00
C MET A 243 5.03 -4.21 -21.67
N ASP A 244 4.22 -3.45 -20.94
CA ASP A 244 3.59 -2.24 -21.46
C ASP A 244 4.57 -1.09 -21.60
N LEU A 245 5.48 -0.95 -20.64
CA LEU A 245 6.54 0.04 -20.65
C LEU A 245 7.56 -0.22 -21.77
N ALA A 246 7.91 -1.48 -22.00
CA ALA A 246 8.93 -1.86 -22.96
C ALA A 246 8.54 -1.49 -24.40
N VAL A 247 9.50 -1.00 -25.19
CA VAL A 247 9.31 -0.69 -26.62
C VAL A 247 9.91 -1.78 -27.52
N PRO A 248 9.54 -1.84 -28.82
CA PRO A 248 10.10 -2.83 -29.73
C PRO A 248 11.63 -2.80 -29.78
N GLY A 249 12.27 -3.97 -29.63
CA GLY A 249 13.72 -4.14 -29.58
C GLY A 249 14.32 -4.18 -28.18
N GLU A 250 13.54 -3.86 -27.13
CA GLU A 250 14.01 -3.93 -25.75
C GLU A 250 13.99 -5.34 -25.17
N ILE A 251 14.69 -5.50 -24.05
CA ILE A 251 14.78 -6.74 -23.29
C ILE A 251 13.95 -6.60 -22.02
N VAL A 252 13.07 -7.58 -21.78
CA VAL A 252 12.43 -7.79 -20.48
C VAL A 252 13.01 -9.06 -19.86
N ALA A 253 13.66 -8.94 -18.72
CA ALA A 253 14.36 -10.02 -18.03
C ALA A 253 13.67 -10.39 -16.72
N LEU A 254 13.49 -11.69 -16.50
CA LEU A 254 12.90 -12.27 -15.29
C LEU A 254 13.97 -12.93 -14.43
N GLY A 255 14.06 -12.55 -13.16
CA GLY A 255 15.00 -13.12 -12.19
C GLY A 255 14.30 -13.68 -10.95
N ALA A 256 14.94 -14.65 -10.30
CA ALA A 256 14.57 -15.11 -8.96
C ALA A 256 15.83 -15.44 -8.16
N GLU A 257 15.81 -15.07 -6.89
CA GLU A 257 16.91 -15.30 -5.95
C GLU A 257 16.35 -15.76 -4.60
N LEU A 258 17.06 -16.66 -3.94
CA LEU A 258 16.74 -17.09 -2.58
C LEU A 258 17.91 -16.76 -1.66
N SER A 259 17.66 -15.89 -0.70
CA SER A 259 18.63 -15.60 0.36
C SER A 259 18.50 -16.65 1.46
N LEU A 260 19.57 -17.42 1.66
CA LEU A 260 19.67 -18.44 2.70
C LEU A 260 20.18 -17.79 4.00
N GLY A 261 19.36 -17.78 5.04
CA GLY A 261 19.67 -17.21 6.36
C GLY A 261 18.71 -17.74 7.43
N GLN A 262 18.73 -17.15 8.64
CA GLN A 262 17.80 -17.55 9.71
C GLN A 262 16.32 -17.41 9.30
N ASN A 263 16.02 -16.41 8.47
CA ASN A 263 14.72 -16.23 7.83
C ASN A 263 14.93 -16.22 6.31
N PRO A 264 14.66 -17.32 5.59
CA PRO A 264 14.83 -17.38 4.14
C PRO A 264 13.90 -16.38 3.44
N VAL A 265 14.45 -15.65 2.47
CA VAL A 265 13.69 -14.67 1.68
C VAL A 265 13.79 -15.00 0.21
N LEU A 266 12.64 -15.20 -0.43
CA LEU A 266 12.52 -15.40 -1.86
C LEU A 266 12.23 -14.08 -2.54
N SER A 267 13.08 -13.72 -3.49
CA SER A 267 12.99 -12.49 -4.27
C SER A 267 12.76 -12.81 -5.74
N TYR A 268 11.89 -12.03 -6.38
CA TYR A 268 11.69 -12.02 -7.83
C TYR A 268 11.98 -10.63 -8.37
N SER A 269 12.49 -10.56 -9.59
CA SER A 269 12.72 -9.30 -10.29
C SER A 269 12.21 -9.38 -11.73
N VAL A 270 11.69 -8.25 -12.21
CA VAL A 270 11.36 -8.01 -13.60
C VAL A 270 12.08 -6.73 -14.01
N THR A 271 12.97 -6.84 -14.99
CA THR A 271 13.81 -5.74 -15.46
C THR A 271 13.49 -5.44 -16.92
N THR A 272 13.33 -4.18 -17.28
CA THR A 272 13.25 -3.73 -18.68
C THR A 272 14.40 -2.79 -18.98
N THR A 273 14.98 -2.90 -20.17
CA THR A 273 15.95 -1.92 -20.69
C THR A 273 15.23 -0.65 -21.15
N GLY A 274 15.90 0.51 -21.12
CA GLY A 274 15.53 1.69 -21.92
C GLY A 274 14.38 2.60 -21.41
N VAL A 275 13.62 2.20 -20.39
CA VAL A 275 12.56 3.05 -19.82
C VAL A 275 13.02 3.75 -18.55
N ALA A 276 12.88 5.07 -18.51
CA ALA A 276 12.95 5.87 -17.30
C ALA A 276 11.86 6.92 -17.32
N LYS A 277 10.80 6.70 -16.53
CA LYS A 277 9.86 7.76 -16.16
C LYS A 277 9.39 7.60 -14.70
N ASN A 278 9.10 8.79 -14.16
CA ASN A 278 8.67 9.25 -12.85
C ASN A 278 8.36 8.22 -11.75
N GLU A 279 8.82 8.49 -10.52
CA GLU A 279 8.42 7.78 -9.30
C GLU A 279 6.89 7.66 -9.15
N LYS A 280 6.13 8.59 -9.75
CA LYS A 280 4.66 8.58 -9.80
C LYS A 280 4.05 7.34 -10.43
N ASP A 281 4.70 6.73 -11.44
CA ASP A 281 4.17 5.55 -12.15
C ASP A 281 4.06 4.34 -11.23
N PHE A 282 4.78 4.38 -10.09
CA PHE A 282 4.82 3.33 -9.10
C PHE A 282 4.21 3.72 -7.75
N TYR A 283 3.57 4.89 -7.64
CA TYR A 283 2.90 5.32 -6.42
C TYR A 283 1.92 4.25 -5.90
N CYS A 284 1.27 3.52 -6.82
CA CYS A 284 0.34 2.43 -6.49
C CYS A 284 0.96 1.28 -5.68
N LEU A 285 2.29 1.15 -5.63
CA LEU A 285 2.96 0.18 -4.77
C LEU A 285 2.92 0.55 -3.28
N THR A 286 2.62 1.81 -2.94
CA THR A 286 2.18 2.19 -1.57
C THR A 286 0.84 1.56 -1.19
N GLY A 287 0.15 1.02 -2.19
CA GLY A 287 -1.16 0.39 -2.11
C GLY A 287 -2.32 1.39 -2.15
N GLU A 288 -2.06 2.67 -2.35
CA GLU A 288 -3.09 3.69 -2.58
C GLU A 288 -3.20 3.97 -4.09
N LEU A 289 -4.41 4.31 -4.55
CA LEU A 289 -4.61 4.77 -5.93
C LEU A 289 -4.07 6.20 -6.07
N SER A 290 -3.65 6.58 -7.28
CA SER A 290 -3.21 7.95 -7.54
C SER A 290 -4.35 8.97 -7.39
N GLU A 291 -4.01 10.25 -7.17
CA GLU A 291 -5.03 11.31 -7.17
C GLU A 291 -5.67 11.45 -8.56
N GLU A 292 -4.90 11.18 -9.62
CA GLU A 292 -5.34 11.23 -11.01
C GLU A 292 -6.22 10.03 -11.43
N TYR A 293 -6.29 8.95 -10.62
CA TYR A 293 -7.01 7.70 -10.93
C TYR A 293 -8.43 7.96 -11.43
N SER A 294 -9.17 8.86 -10.79
CA SER A 294 -10.57 9.14 -11.14
C SER A 294 -10.77 9.67 -12.56
N MET A 295 -9.75 10.35 -13.12
CA MET A 295 -9.74 10.95 -14.46
C MET A 295 -9.00 10.10 -15.49
N ALA A 296 -8.33 9.04 -15.07
CA ALA A 296 -7.54 8.16 -15.93
C ALA A 296 -8.41 7.35 -16.90
N CYS A 297 -7.82 6.91 -18.01
CA CYS A 297 -8.49 6.04 -18.96
C CYS A 297 -8.69 4.63 -18.36
N ALA A 298 -9.56 3.82 -18.97
CA ALA A 298 -9.89 2.48 -18.46
C ALA A 298 -8.65 1.57 -18.35
N GLU A 299 -7.71 1.69 -19.29
CA GLU A 299 -6.48 0.90 -19.31
C GLU A 299 -5.55 1.29 -18.14
N ASP A 300 -5.38 2.59 -17.89
CA ASP A 300 -4.53 3.09 -16.80
C ASP A 300 -5.14 2.76 -15.43
N LYS A 301 -6.46 2.86 -15.29
CA LYS A 301 -7.17 2.42 -14.07
C LYS A 301 -6.94 0.94 -13.77
N LEU A 302 -6.97 0.10 -14.80
CA LEU A 302 -6.70 -1.33 -14.65
C LEU A 302 -5.25 -1.57 -14.17
N LYS A 303 -4.28 -0.84 -14.72
CA LYS A 303 -2.86 -0.91 -14.33
C LYS A 303 -2.66 -0.50 -12.87
N GLU A 304 -3.17 0.66 -12.48
CA GLU A 304 -3.07 1.15 -11.10
C GLU A 304 -3.70 0.16 -10.11
N ARG A 305 -4.89 -0.35 -10.42
CA ARG A 305 -5.56 -1.36 -9.59
C ARG A 305 -4.71 -2.62 -9.45
N ASN A 306 -4.15 -3.12 -10.55
CA ASN A 306 -3.32 -4.31 -10.51
C ASN A 306 -2.09 -4.10 -9.63
N LEU A 307 -1.42 -2.95 -9.72
CA LEU A 307 -0.29 -2.61 -8.85
C LEU A 307 -0.71 -2.53 -7.37
N VAL A 308 -1.88 -1.93 -7.07
CA VAL A 308 -2.43 -1.94 -5.71
C VAL A 308 -2.70 -3.36 -5.22
N ILE A 309 -3.28 -4.24 -6.04
CA ILE A 309 -3.49 -5.66 -5.69
C ILE A 309 -2.15 -6.34 -5.36
N ALA A 310 -1.12 -6.13 -6.18
CA ALA A 310 0.20 -6.70 -5.95
C ALA A 310 0.78 -6.22 -4.61
N SER A 311 0.71 -4.91 -4.33
CA SER A 311 1.12 -4.33 -3.04
C SER A 311 0.39 -4.96 -1.85
N ARG A 312 -0.93 -5.13 -1.95
CA ARG A 312 -1.76 -5.73 -0.89
C ARG A 312 -1.43 -7.19 -0.63
N LEU A 313 -1.21 -7.96 -1.70
CA LEU A 313 -0.79 -9.35 -1.59
C LEU A 313 0.59 -9.46 -0.93
N LEU A 314 1.54 -8.60 -1.32
CA LEU A 314 2.86 -8.54 -0.69
C LEU A 314 2.77 -8.22 0.81
N LEU A 315 1.98 -7.21 1.16
CA LEU A 315 1.77 -6.84 2.56
C LEU A 315 1.15 -7.99 3.38
N ALA A 316 0.15 -8.69 2.84
CA ALA A 316 -0.44 -9.88 3.47
C ALA A 316 0.58 -11.01 3.64
N MET A 317 1.53 -11.14 2.71
CA MET A 317 2.63 -12.11 2.74
C MET A 317 3.84 -11.64 3.58
N LYS A 318 3.76 -10.48 4.23
CA LYS A 318 4.89 -9.82 4.94
C LYS A 318 6.11 -9.60 4.04
N GLY A 319 5.84 -9.37 2.76
CA GLY A 319 6.82 -9.03 1.75
C GLY A 319 6.91 -7.54 1.49
N GLN A 320 7.86 -7.17 0.65
CA GLN A 320 8.09 -5.78 0.22
C GLN A 320 8.39 -5.74 -1.28
N ALA A 321 7.97 -4.67 -1.94
CA ALA A 321 8.38 -4.35 -3.30
C ALA A 321 9.45 -3.26 -3.27
N GLN A 322 10.36 -3.30 -4.23
CA GLN A 322 11.40 -2.30 -4.43
C GLN A 322 11.55 -1.98 -5.91
N ILE A 323 11.86 -0.72 -6.20
CA ILE A 323 12.07 -0.25 -7.57
C ILE A 323 13.44 0.37 -7.66
N ALA A 324 14.18 -0.04 -8.68
CA ALA A 324 15.41 0.59 -9.09
C ALA A 324 15.24 1.03 -10.54
N ALA A 325 15.14 2.34 -10.77
CA ALA A 325 15.06 2.93 -12.10
C ALA A 325 16.29 3.83 -12.30
N VAL A 326 17.00 3.61 -13.40
CA VAL A 326 18.16 4.43 -13.79
C VAL A 326 17.93 4.93 -15.21
N GLU A 327 18.01 6.25 -15.37
CA GLU A 327 17.76 6.91 -16.64
C GLU A 327 18.64 6.35 -17.76
N ASN A 328 18.03 5.97 -18.89
CA ASN A 328 18.68 5.34 -20.05
C ASN A 328 19.39 4.00 -19.80
N VAL A 329 19.26 3.41 -18.61
CA VAL A 329 19.77 2.05 -18.31
C VAL A 329 18.61 1.07 -18.25
N GLY A 330 17.54 1.42 -17.52
CA GLY A 330 16.35 0.59 -17.42
C GLY A 330 15.65 0.73 -16.08
N THR A 331 14.54 0.00 -15.95
CA THR A 331 13.73 -0.06 -14.73
C THR A 331 13.67 -1.50 -14.26
N THR A 332 13.85 -1.72 -12.96
CA THR A 332 13.67 -3.01 -12.30
C THR A 332 12.64 -2.87 -11.20
N ILE A 333 11.58 -3.67 -11.31
CA ILE A 333 10.64 -3.89 -10.21
C ILE A 333 10.97 -5.25 -9.58
N SER A 334 11.14 -5.25 -8.27
CA SER A 334 11.43 -6.47 -7.52
C SER A 334 10.50 -6.60 -6.34
N PHE A 335 10.24 -7.83 -5.92
CA PHE A 335 9.54 -8.10 -4.67
C PHE A 335 10.19 -9.25 -3.93
N SER A 336 10.09 -9.22 -2.61
CA SER A 336 10.65 -10.22 -1.73
C SER A 336 9.62 -10.65 -0.69
N VAL A 337 9.58 -11.94 -0.38
CA VAL A 337 8.69 -12.52 0.63
C VAL A 337 9.45 -13.50 1.52
N PRO A 338 9.13 -13.55 2.82
CA PRO A 338 9.65 -14.60 3.70
C PRO A 338 9.05 -15.95 3.31
N VAL A 339 9.89 -16.98 3.21
CA VAL A 339 9.48 -18.35 2.86
C VAL A 339 10.14 -19.38 3.78
N ILE A 340 9.61 -20.59 3.78
CA ILE A 340 10.23 -21.73 4.46
C ILE A 340 10.86 -22.62 3.39
N ILE A 341 12.11 -23.03 3.57
CA ILE A 341 12.76 -24.00 2.67
C ILE A 341 12.13 -25.37 2.95
N ALA A 342 11.68 -26.06 1.91
CA ALA A 342 11.18 -27.41 2.06
C ALA A 342 12.34 -28.35 2.41
N GLU A 343 12.19 -29.18 3.45
CA GLU A 343 13.17 -30.22 3.74
C GLU A 343 13.25 -31.18 2.56
N GLN A 344 14.46 -31.35 2.01
CA GLN A 344 14.71 -32.44 1.07
C GLN A 344 14.54 -33.74 1.85
N LYS A 345 13.57 -34.57 1.48
CA LYS A 345 13.61 -35.98 1.86
C LYS A 345 14.92 -36.53 1.34
N SER A 346 15.86 -36.79 2.24
CA SER A 346 17.00 -37.65 1.95
C SER A 346 16.43 -38.97 1.46
N GLU A 347 16.59 -39.26 0.18
CA GLU A 347 16.47 -40.62 -0.34
C GLU A 347 17.47 -41.45 0.45
N GLU A 348 16.96 -42.17 1.47
CA GLU A 348 17.68 -43.28 2.05
C GLU A 348 17.98 -44.23 0.90
N ALA A 349 19.27 -44.34 0.58
CA ALA A 349 19.79 -45.34 -0.32
C ALA A 349 19.32 -46.71 0.15
N GLU A 350 18.33 -47.29 -0.54
CA GLU A 350 18.08 -48.72 -0.50
C GLU A 350 19.33 -49.40 -1.09
N ILE A 351 20.15 -49.96 -0.19
CA ILE A 351 21.26 -50.87 -0.48
C ILE A 351 20.72 -52.27 -0.69
#